data_AF-A0A0D2Y0I3-F1
#
_entry.id   AF-A0A0D2Y0I3-F1
#
_cell.length_a   1.000
_cell.length_b   1.000
_cell.length_c   1.000
_cell.angle_alpha   90.00
_cell.angle_beta   90.00
_cell.angle_gamma   90.00
#
_symmetry.space_group_name_H-M   'P 1'
#
loop_
_entity.id
_entity.type
_entity.pdbx_description
1 polymer ?
#
loop_
_entity_poly.entity_id
_entity_poly.type
_entity_poly.pdbx_seq_one_letter_code
_entity_poly.pdbx_strand_id
1 'polypeptide(L)'
;MSVTSKFVSDATVQEHASICKSGADSTVRPVAEQQDTDPSVHAVSSKILDIIFEYALNKFSDSKERLEAANKAYKVFGILPDKAEEIALDRLNTMCIRIGEIYQPGAQCTIISDGVVYNDLLSIPDRDTWAYGQALRELASKKGLQHISFSRIRDLVDLPLPAEMHEIAYVANATNFRRALLNRFGKDDIDIDKEIEKDPDTKMTYLGYRRFLESDLKHIFPVGNGRTANAYRRDVRYLAKQMLIRGYQAENGPVLQREST
;
A
#
# COMPACT_ATOMS: atom_id res chain seq x y z
N MET A 1 -4.84 27.79 -45.99
CA MET A 1 -6.00 27.52 -46.86
C MET A 1 -7.01 26.76 -46.03
N SER A 2 -8.21 27.33 -45.91
CA SER A 2 -9.33 26.89 -45.07
C SER A 2 -10.30 26.05 -45.89
N VAL A 3 -10.86 24.98 -45.32
CA VAL A 3 -12.19 24.41 -45.70
C VAL A 3 -12.75 23.67 -44.46
N THR A 4 -13.54 24.33 -43.60
CA THR A 4 -15.03 24.34 -43.49
C THR A 4 -15.74 23.06 -43.02
N SER A 5 -16.44 23.26 -41.89
CA SER A 5 -17.48 22.46 -41.22
C SER A 5 -18.78 22.36 -42.04
N LYS A 6 -19.53 21.26 -41.87
CA LYS A 6 -21.00 21.25 -41.93
C LYS A 6 -21.61 20.29 -40.91
N PHE A 7 -22.54 20.85 -40.12
CA PHE A 7 -23.54 20.25 -39.25
C PHE A 7 -24.92 20.42 -39.90
N VAL A 8 -25.82 19.42 -39.84
CA VAL A 8 -27.32 19.45 -39.97
C VAL A 8 -27.80 18.06 -39.50
N SER A 9 -28.47 17.80 -38.36
CA SER A 9 -29.79 18.15 -37.75
C SER A 9 -30.93 17.12 -37.99
N ASP A 10 -31.65 16.82 -36.89
CA ASP A 10 -32.70 15.82 -36.63
C ASP A 10 -34.01 15.87 -37.46
N ALA A 11 -34.73 14.72 -37.51
CA ALA A 11 -36.20 14.64 -37.45
C ALA A 11 -36.76 13.22 -37.11
N THR A 12 -37.25 13.06 -35.89
CA THR A 12 -38.56 12.53 -35.39
C THR A 12 -39.29 11.29 -35.97
N VAL A 13 -39.39 10.24 -35.12
CA VAL A 13 -40.53 9.38 -34.66
C VAL A 13 -41.67 8.93 -35.61
N GLN A 14 -41.93 7.60 -35.66
CA GLN A 14 -43.29 7.02 -35.57
C GLN A 14 -43.29 5.55 -35.05
N GLU A 15 -44.19 5.29 -34.10
CA GLU A 15 -44.50 4.04 -33.39
C GLU A 15 -45.45 3.13 -34.20
N HIS A 16 -45.42 1.80 -34.01
CA HIS A 16 -46.61 0.95 -33.75
C HIS A 16 -46.25 -0.52 -33.42
N ALA A 17 -46.98 -1.06 -32.44
CA ALA A 17 -46.83 -2.31 -31.69
C ALA A 17 -47.08 -3.64 -32.45
N SER A 18 -46.50 -4.75 -31.95
CA SER A 18 -47.27 -5.93 -31.48
C SER A 18 -46.42 -7.09 -30.90
N ILE A 19 -46.70 -7.34 -29.63
CA ILE A 19 -46.63 -8.55 -28.78
C ILE A 19 -46.28 -9.90 -29.46
N CYS A 20 -45.28 -10.60 -28.91
CA CYS A 20 -45.35 -12.04 -28.62
C CYS A 20 -44.36 -12.44 -27.52
N LYS A 21 -44.87 -13.15 -26.49
CA LYS A 21 -44.14 -13.70 -25.34
C LYS A 21 -43.52 -15.05 -25.70
N SER A 22 -42.27 -15.30 -25.29
CA SER A 22 -41.83 -16.60 -24.73
C SER A 22 -40.44 -16.45 -24.11
N GLY A 23 -40.24 -17.11 -22.97
CA GLY A 23 -39.13 -16.90 -22.04
C GLY A 23 -37.74 -17.19 -22.60
N ALA A 24 -36.79 -16.31 -22.27
CA ALA A 24 -35.37 -16.55 -22.44
C ALA A 24 -34.78 -16.98 -21.09
N ASP A 25 -34.42 -18.26 -21.07
CA ASP A 25 -33.54 -18.96 -20.16
C ASP A 25 -32.34 -18.10 -19.69
N SER A 26 -32.39 -17.64 -18.44
CA SER A 26 -31.23 -17.08 -17.77
C SER A 26 -30.36 -18.24 -17.28
N THR A 27 -29.43 -18.67 -18.12
CA THR A 27 -28.30 -19.50 -17.69
C THR A 27 -27.39 -18.67 -16.79
N VAL A 28 -27.80 -18.58 -15.52
CA VAL A 28 -26.93 -18.22 -14.41
C VAL A 28 -25.78 -19.21 -14.44
N ARG A 29 -24.55 -18.72 -14.70
CA ARG A 29 -23.34 -19.51 -14.50
C ARG A 29 -23.38 -20.06 -13.07
N PRO A 30 -23.22 -21.37 -12.85
CA PRO A 30 -23.26 -21.89 -11.49
C PRO A 30 -22.13 -21.25 -10.71
N VAL A 31 -22.49 -20.66 -9.57
CA VAL A 31 -21.54 -20.34 -8.50
C VAL A 31 -20.83 -21.64 -8.19
N ALA A 32 -19.50 -21.65 -8.35
CA ALA A 32 -18.68 -22.82 -8.12
C ALA A 32 -19.08 -23.48 -6.79
N GLU A 33 -19.46 -24.76 -6.87
CA GLU A 33 -19.72 -25.59 -5.70
C GLU A 33 -18.56 -25.41 -4.72
N GLN A 34 -18.89 -25.12 -3.46
CA GLN A 34 -17.92 -25.20 -2.36
C GLN A 34 -17.36 -26.63 -2.37
N GLN A 35 -16.17 -26.78 -2.94
CA GLN A 35 -15.43 -28.03 -2.86
C GLN A 35 -15.24 -28.36 -1.38
N ASP A 36 -15.68 -29.56 -1.01
CA ASP A 36 -15.56 -30.15 0.32
C ASP A 36 -14.07 -30.19 0.69
N THR A 37 -13.58 -29.14 1.33
CA THR A 37 -12.17 -29.04 1.72
C THR A 37 -11.93 -30.06 2.81
N ASP A 38 -10.99 -30.97 2.61
CA ASP A 38 -10.56 -31.96 3.59
C ASP A 38 -10.46 -31.30 4.99
N PRO A 39 -11.17 -31.81 6.02
CA PRO A 39 -11.13 -31.29 7.38
C PRO A 39 -9.71 -31.04 7.92
N SER A 40 -8.72 -31.80 7.43
CA SER A 40 -7.30 -31.61 7.75
C SER A 40 -6.75 -30.27 7.25
N VAL A 41 -7.13 -29.84 6.04
CA VAL A 41 -6.70 -28.57 5.41
C VAL A 41 -7.32 -27.39 6.13
N HIS A 42 -8.60 -27.49 6.49
CA HIS A 42 -9.27 -26.45 7.27
C HIS A 42 -8.59 -26.27 8.63
N ALA A 43 -8.26 -27.36 9.32
CA ALA A 43 -7.58 -27.32 10.62
C ALA A 43 -6.17 -26.71 10.55
N VAL A 44 -5.39 -27.01 9.50
CA VAL A 44 -4.07 -26.39 9.30
C VAL A 44 -4.21 -24.90 8.99
N SER A 45 -5.17 -24.52 8.13
CA SER A 45 -5.41 -23.13 7.74
C SER A 45 -5.77 -22.26 8.94
N SER A 46 -6.65 -22.74 9.82
CA SER A 46 -6.99 -22.04 11.06
C SER A 46 -5.76 -21.81 11.94
N LYS A 47 -4.91 -22.82 12.13
CA LYS A 47 -3.68 -22.67 12.92
C LYS A 47 -2.68 -21.69 12.31
N ILE A 48 -2.57 -21.65 10.97
CA ILE A 48 -1.73 -20.65 10.28
C ILE A 48 -2.27 -19.25 10.53
N LEU A 49 -3.59 -19.05 10.42
CA LEU A 49 -4.22 -17.76 10.68
C LEU A 49 -4.03 -17.30 12.13
N ASP A 50 -4.09 -18.21 13.10
CA ASP A 50 -3.82 -17.91 14.51
C ASP A 50 -2.37 -17.41 14.70
N ILE A 51 -1.39 -18.05 14.04
CA ILE A 51 0.01 -17.63 14.08
C ILE A 51 0.19 -16.25 13.43
N ILE A 52 -0.43 -16.01 12.27
CA ILE A 52 -0.36 -14.70 11.60
C ILE A 52 -0.98 -13.62 12.49
N PHE A 53 -2.13 -13.89 13.08
CA PHE A 53 -2.80 -12.97 13.98
C PHE A 53 -1.92 -12.63 15.19
N GLU A 54 -1.32 -13.65 15.80
CA GLU A 54 -0.42 -13.47 16.93
C GLU A 54 0.79 -12.61 16.55
N TYR A 55 1.51 -12.94 15.47
CA TYR A 55 2.82 -12.34 15.20
C TYR A 55 2.77 -11.07 14.33
N ALA A 56 1.89 -10.99 13.33
CA ALA A 56 1.85 -9.86 12.41
C ALA A 56 0.80 -8.80 12.77
N LEU A 57 -0.34 -9.20 13.33
CA LEU A 57 -1.49 -8.29 13.51
C LEU A 57 -1.62 -7.75 14.94
N ASN A 58 -1.16 -8.48 15.96
CA ASN A 58 -1.13 -7.97 17.32
C ASN A 58 0.01 -6.98 17.53
N LYS A 59 -0.37 -5.72 17.78
CA LYS A 59 0.55 -4.67 18.25
C LYS A 59 1.04 -5.02 19.66
N PHE A 60 2.27 -4.63 20.01
CA PHE A 60 2.74 -4.76 21.38
C PHE A 60 1.75 -4.03 22.30
N SER A 61 1.24 -4.74 23.32
CA SER A 61 0.18 -4.21 24.20
C SER A 61 0.60 -2.92 24.92
N ASP A 62 1.90 -2.74 25.13
CA ASP A 62 2.50 -1.58 25.80
C ASP A 62 2.97 -0.47 24.84
N SER A 63 2.72 -0.60 23.52
CA SER A 63 3.17 0.38 22.52
C SER A 63 2.71 1.80 22.85
N LYS A 64 1.48 1.92 23.36
CA LYS A 64 0.88 3.20 23.72
C LYS A 64 1.55 3.82 24.94
N GLU A 65 1.76 3.04 26.01
CA GLU A 65 2.44 3.52 27.21
C GLU A 65 3.90 3.91 26.92
N ARG A 66 4.60 3.10 26.10
CA ARG A 66 5.98 3.38 25.66
C ARG A 66 6.08 4.67 24.84
N LEU A 67 5.13 4.91 23.94
CA LEU A 67 5.09 6.14 23.14
C LEU A 67 4.78 7.38 24.00
N GLU A 68 3.90 7.24 24.99
CA GLU A 68 3.54 8.33 25.91
C GLU A 68 4.70 8.69 26.87
N ALA A 69 5.55 7.71 27.22
CA ALA A 69 6.74 7.89 28.04
C ALA A 69 7.97 8.44 27.28
N ALA A 70 7.97 8.42 25.94
CA ALA A 70 9.09 8.89 25.12
C ALA A 70 9.17 10.43 25.06
N ASN A 71 10.39 10.94 24.83
CA ASN A 71 10.66 12.38 24.75
C ASN A 71 9.96 12.98 23.50
N LYS A 72 8.88 13.75 23.71
CA LYS A 72 7.90 14.17 22.68
C LYS A 72 8.42 15.07 21.56
N ALA A 73 9.69 15.47 21.58
CA ALA A 73 10.26 16.36 20.57
C ALA A 73 10.53 15.64 19.25
N TYR A 74 10.94 14.36 19.30
CA TYR A 74 11.24 13.55 18.12
C TYR A 74 10.67 12.15 18.31
N LYS A 75 9.92 11.67 17.31
CA LYS A 75 9.27 10.35 17.36
C LYS A 75 10.23 9.17 17.18
N VAL A 76 11.40 9.44 16.59
CA VAL A 76 12.41 8.45 16.20
C VAL A 76 13.80 8.94 16.60
N PHE A 77 14.76 8.02 16.75
CA PHE A 77 16.15 8.35 17.11
C PHE A 77 17.01 8.79 15.91
N GLY A 78 16.54 8.59 14.68
CA GLY A 78 17.25 8.97 13.46
C GLY A 78 16.50 8.53 12.21
N ILE A 79 17.18 8.63 11.06
CA ILE A 79 16.63 8.25 9.75
C ILE A 79 16.91 6.80 9.36
N LEU A 80 17.66 6.05 10.18
CA LEU A 80 18.01 4.65 9.92
C LEU A 80 17.21 3.74 10.87
N PRO A 81 16.97 2.47 10.48
CA PRO A 81 16.33 1.49 11.36
C PRO A 81 17.04 1.37 12.70
N ASP A 82 16.26 1.22 13.76
CA ASP A 82 16.74 1.06 15.12
C ASP A 82 16.24 -0.27 15.74
N LYS A 83 16.23 -0.33 17.09
CA LYS A 83 15.82 -1.54 17.80
C LYS A 83 14.36 -1.91 17.54
N ALA A 84 13.52 -0.94 17.19
CA ALA A 84 12.13 -1.20 16.84
C ALA A 84 12.03 -2.08 15.59
N GLU A 85 12.70 -1.71 14.50
CA GLU A 85 12.73 -2.52 13.28
C GLU A 85 13.41 -3.87 13.50
N GLU A 86 14.47 -3.92 14.32
CA GLU A 86 15.13 -5.19 14.66
C GLU A 86 14.14 -6.19 15.27
N ILE A 87 13.38 -5.76 16.29
CA ILE A 87 12.39 -6.60 16.97
C ILE A 87 11.24 -6.95 16.01
N ALA A 88 10.81 -6.02 15.17
CA ALA A 88 9.76 -6.27 14.19
C ALA A 88 10.17 -7.35 13.17
N LEU A 89 11.39 -7.27 12.63
CA LEU A 89 11.92 -8.26 11.70
C LEU A 89 12.09 -9.64 12.36
N ASP A 90 12.62 -9.70 13.59
CA ASP A 90 12.73 -10.95 14.35
C ASP A 90 11.34 -11.60 14.55
N ARG A 91 10.32 -10.78 14.85
CA ARG A 91 8.94 -11.23 15.05
C ARG A 91 8.34 -11.80 13.75
N LEU A 92 8.49 -11.11 12.62
CA LEU A 92 8.03 -11.60 11.32
C LEU A 92 8.76 -12.88 10.88
N ASN A 93 10.07 -12.98 11.15
CA ASN A 93 10.83 -14.18 10.86
C ASN A 93 10.33 -15.37 11.71
N THR A 94 10.06 -15.12 12.99
CA THR A 94 9.51 -16.13 13.91
C THR A 94 8.14 -16.61 13.46
N MET A 95 7.27 -15.71 12.98
CA MET A 95 5.98 -16.10 12.39
C MET A 95 6.16 -17.17 11.31
N CYS A 96 7.10 -16.98 10.39
CA CYS A 96 7.34 -17.93 9.30
C CYS A 96 7.89 -19.27 9.81
N ILE A 97 8.78 -19.25 10.81
CA ILE A 97 9.28 -20.47 11.48
C ILE A 97 8.11 -21.26 12.08
N ARG A 98 7.23 -20.59 12.83
CA ARG A 98 6.07 -21.20 13.48
C ARG A 98 5.09 -21.81 12.49
N ILE A 99 4.90 -21.19 11.33
CA ILE A 99 4.10 -21.78 10.24
C ILE A 99 4.76 -23.08 9.74
N GLY A 100 6.08 -23.11 9.58
CA GLY A 100 6.83 -24.31 9.17
C GLY A 100 6.71 -25.50 10.12
N GLU A 101 6.49 -25.25 11.42
CA GLU A 101 6.27 -26.31 12.41
C GLU A 101 4.95 -27.07 12.20
N ILE A 102 3.94 -26.41 11.61
CA ILE A 102 2.60 -26.98 11.40
C ILE A 102 2.28 -27.27 9.92
N TYR A 103 3.03 -26.69 9.00
CA TYR A 103 2.87 -26.82 7.56
C TYR A 103 4.24 -26.95 6.90
N GLN A 104 4.58 -28.16 6.46
CA GLN A 104 5.94 -28.52 6.01
C GLN A 104 6.53 -27.62 4.90
N PRO A 105 5.76 -27.11 3.91
CA PRO A 105 6.31 -26.15 2.95
C PRO A 105 6.80 -24.83 3.59
N GLY A 106 6.36 -24.52 4.80
CA GLY A 106 6.76 -23.34 5.55
C GLY A 106 6.15 -22.04 5.02
N ALA A 107 6.82 -20.94 5.34
CA ALA A 107 6.43 -19.61 4.89
C ALA A 107 7.65 -18.71 4.68
N GLN A 108 7.43 -17.67 3.88
CA GLN A 108 8.39 -16.59 3.65
C GLN A 108 7.64 -15.25 3.68
N CYS A 109 8.19 -14.27 4.38
CA CYS A 109 7.67 -12.92 4.42
C CYS A 109 8.47 -12.05 3.44
N THR A 110 7.79 -11.47 2.44
CA THR A 110 8.40 -10.49 1.54
C THR A 110 7.95 -9.10 1.95
N ILE A 111 8.89 -8.27 2.39
CA ILE A 111 8.63 -6.87 2.75
C ILE A 111 8.79 -6.02 1.49
N ILE A 112 7.70 -5.38 1.08
CA ILE A 112 7.69 -4.42 -0.02
C ILE A 112 7.76 -3.02 0.57
N SER A 113 8.89 -2.32 0.38
CA SER A 113 9.03 -0.96 0.88
C SER A 113 8.37 0.05 -0.06
N ASP A 114 7.34 0.74 0.43
CA ASP A 114 6.58 1.78 -0.27
C ASP A 114 7.10 3.20 0.01
N GLY A 115 8.20 3.35 0.75
CA GLY A 115 8.74 4.67 1.12
C GLY A 115 8.91 5.61 -0.08
N VAL A 116 9.40 5.09 -1.22
CA VAL A 116 9.58 5.90 -2.44
C VAL A 116 8.25 6.37 -3.05
N VAL A 117 7.13 5.72 -2.72
CA VAL A 117 5.79 6.11 -3.18
C VAL A 117 5.30 7.37 -2.48
N TYR A 118 5.73 7.64 -1.24
CA TYR A 118 5.17 8.70 -0.39
C TYR A 118 6.17 9.75 0.10
N ASN A 119 7.47 9.47 0.06
CA ASN A 119 8.48 10.30 0.72
C ASN A 119 8.48 11.77 0.26
N ASP A 120 8.20 12.04 -1.02
CA ASP A 120 8.03 13.41 -1.54
C ASP A 120 6.84 14.14 -0.91
N LEU A 121 5.70 13.47 -0.68
CA LEU A 121 4.57 14.02 0.07
C LEU A 121 4.96 14.36 1.51
N LEU A 122 5.84 13.55 2.10
CA LEU A 122 6.29 13.69 3.49
C LEU A 122 7.54 14.57 3.65
N SER A 123 8.02 15.18 2.56
CA SER A 123 9.27 15.98 2.54
C SER A 123 10.51 15.19 3.00
N ILE A 124 10.51 13.88 2.77
CA ILE A 124 11.63 12.97 3.03
C ILE A 124 12.44 12.81 1.74
N PRO A 125 13.74 13.12 1.73
CA PRO A 125 14.59 12.94 0.55
C PRO A 125 14.62 11.49 0.03
N ASP A 126 14.71 11.33 -1.29
CA ASP A 126 14.88 10.03 -1.93
C ASP A 126 16.12 9.27 -1.43
N ARG A 127 17.18 10.02 -1.16
CA ARG A 127 18.43 9.50 -0.61
C ARG A 127 18.24 8.88 0.77
N ASP A 128 17.44 9.50 1.64
CA ASP A 128 17.17 9.01 2.99
C ASP A 128 16.32 7.74 2.93
N THR A 129 15.34 7.71 2.03
CA THR A 129 14.51 6.52 1.77
C THR A 129 15.35 5.35 1.26
N TRP A 130 16.31 5.62 0.36
CA TRP A 130 17.28 4.62 -0.08
C TRP A 130 18.14 4.10 1.08
N ALA A 131 18.73 5.02 1.87
CA ALA A 131 19.60 4.68 2.99
C ALA A 131 18.88 3.82 4.04
N TYR A 132 17.65 4.20 4.42
CA TYR A 132 16.83 3.41 5.35
C TYR A 132 16.58 2.00 4.81
N GLY A 133 16.18 1.86 3.54
CA GLY A 133 15.94 0.56 2.92
C GLY A 133 17.20 -0.31 2.84
N GLN A 134 18.37 0.29 2.57
CA GLN A 134 19.64 -0.45 2.57
C GLN A 134 20.01 -0.93 3.97
N ALA A 135 19.96 -0.05 4.97
CA ALA A 135 20.23 -0.39 6.35
C ALA A 135 19.28 -1.48 6.89
N LEU A 136 18.01 -1.49 6.47
CA LEU A 136 17.05 -2.51 6.89
C LEU A 136 17.40 -3.90 6.34
N ARG A 137 17.89 -3.97 5.09
CA ARG A 137 18.38 -5.22 4.48
C ARG A 137 19.65 -5.72 5.15
N GLU A 138 20.58 -4.81 5.44
CA GLU A 138 21.81 -5.11 6.18
C GLU A 138 21.49 -5.62 7.58
N LEU A 139 20.51 -5.02 8.26
CA LEU A 139 20.05 -5.47 9.58
C LEU A 139 19.51 -6.90 9.53
N ALA A 140 18.61 -7.20 8.59
CA ALA A 140 18.07 -8.55 8.41
C ALA A 140 19.17 -9.58 8.10
N SER A 141 20.13 -9.22 7.25
CA SER A 141 21.28 -10.06 6.90
C SER A 141 22.19 -10.32 8.11
N LYS A 142 22.54 -9.27 8.86
CA LYS A 142 23.36 -9.36 10.07
C LYS A 142 22.74 -10.26 11.14
N LYS A 143 21.40 -10.29 11.22
CA LYS A 143 20.65 -11.15 12.14
C LYS A 143 20.45 -12.58 11.61
N GLY A 144 20.79 -12.85 10.35
CA GLY A 144 20.64 -14.17 9.75
C GLY A 144 19.18 -14.59 9.57
N LEU A 145 18.27 -13.65 9.32
CA LEU A 145 16.84 -13.92 9.16
C LEU A 145 16.55 -14.61 7.83
N GLN A 146 16.36 -15.93 7.86
CA GLN A 146 16.24 -16.77 6.66
C GLN A 146 14.87 -16.68 5.98
N HIS A 147 13.82 -16.26 6.69
CA HIS A 147 12.45 -16.21 6.16
C HIS A 147 12.02 -14.81 5.73
N ILE A 148 12.91 -13.82 5.81
CA ILE A 148 12.64 -12.45 5.39
C ILE A 148 13.29 -12.19 4.03
N SER A 149 12.50 -11.67 3.11
CA SER A 149 12.97 -11.15 1.83
C SER A 149 12.43 -9.75 1.61
N PHE A 150 13.04 -9.02 0.67
CA PHE A 150 12.70 -7.64 0.39
C PHE A 150 12.45 -7.46 -1.10
N SER A 151 11.44 -6.68 -1.42
CA SER A 151 11.18 -6.16 -2.75
C SER A 151 11.03 -4.64 -2.68
N ARG A 152 11.37 -3.96 -3.76
CA ARG A 152 11.25 -2.50 -3.92
C ARG A 152 10.22 -2.21 -4.99
N ILE A 153 9.74 -0.98 -5.03
CA ILE A 153 8.88 -0.51 -6.14
C ILE A 153 9.55 -0.72 -7.50
N ARG A 154 10.88 -0.60 -7.61
CA ARG A 154 11.60 -0.90 -8.85
C ARG A 154 11.41 -2.34 -9.36
N ASP A 155 11.15 -3.30 -8.46
CA ASP A 155 10.98 -4.71 -8.80
C ASP A 155 9.51 -5.01 -9.21
N LEU A 156 8.61 -4.01 -9.08
CA LEU A 156 7.18 -4.10 -9.42
C LEU A 156 6.81 -3.32 -10.69
N VAL A 157 7.74 -2.53 -11.22
CA VAL A 157 7.52 -1.67 -12.40
C VAL A 157 8.41 -2.10 -13.56
N ASP A 158 7.86 -2.06 -14.77
CA ASP A 158 8.61 -2.39 -15.98
C ASP A 158 9.26 -1.12 -16.54
N LEU A 159 10.56 -0.98 -16.30
CA LEU A 159 11.37 0.17 -16.72
C LEU A 159 12.73 -0.31 -17.22
N PRO A 160 13.32 0.36 -18.22
CA PRO A 160 14.68 0.08 -18.68
C PRO A 160 15.68 0.59 -17.62
N LEU A 161 16.02 -0.28 -16.67
CA LEU A 161 16.89 0.03 -15.54
C LEU A 161 18.23 -0.72 -15.65
N PRO A 162 19.32 -0.18 -15.07
CA PRO A 162 20.55 -0.94 -14.89
C PRO A 162 20.32 -2.21 -14.07
N ALA A 163 21.01 -3.30 -14.42
CA ALA A 163 20.91 -4.59 -13.71
C ALA A 163 21.25 -4.46 -12.22
N GLU A 164 22.35 -3.77 -11.93
CA GLU A 164 22.73 -3.38 -10.57
C GLU A 164 22.48 -1.90 -10.37
N MET A 165 21.95 -1.55 -9.20
CA MET A 165 21.58 -0.18 -8.89
C MET A 165 22.16 0.20 -7.55
N HIS A 166 23.11 1.13 -7.59
CA HIS A 166 23.63 1.81 -6.41
C HIS A 166 22.83 3.09 -6.14
N GLU A 167 23.15 3.76 -5.04
CA GLU A 167 22.44 4.95 -4.54
C GLU A 167 22.11 5.98 -5.62
N ILE A 168 23.12 6.42 -6.40
CA ILE A 168 22.94 7.46 -7.43
C ILE A 168 21.90 7.03 -8.46
N ALA A 169 22.03 5.82 -9.00
CA ALA A 169 21.13 5.31 -10.02
C ALA A 169 19.70 5.10 -9.48
N TYR A 170 19.57 4.67 -8.23
CA TYR A 170 18.26 4.51 -7.59
C TYR A 170 17.57 5.86 -7.37
N VAL A 171 18.28 6.81 -6.76
CA VAL A 171 17.75 8.15 -6.47
C VAL A 171 17.38 8.87 -7.77
N ALA A 172 18.22 8.78 -8.81
CA ALA A 172 17.92 9.35 -10.13
C ALA A 172 16.65 8.78 -10.77
N ASN A 173 16.26 7.55 -10.41
CA ASN A 173 15.08 6.88 -10.95
C ASN A 173 13.87 6.88 -9.99
N ALA A 174 13.98 7.45 -8.79
CA ALA A 174 12.88 7.45 -7.80
C ALA A 174 11.56 8.00 -8.37
N THR A 175 11.64 9.13 -9.09
CA THR A 175 10.48 9.72 -9.79
C THR A 175 9.94 8.82 -10.90
N ASN A 176 10.82 8.10 -11.62
CA ASN A 176 10.40 7.15 -12.64
C ASN A 176 9.66 5.95 -12.02
N PHE A 177 10.11 5.46 -10.86
CA PHE A 177 9.42 4.40 -10.13
C PHE A 177 8.02 4.83 -9.72
N ARG A 178 7.87 6.02 -9.13
CA ARG A 178 6.55 6.58 -8.81
C ARG A 178 5.68 6.66 -10.05
N ARG A 179 6.18 7.33 -11.10
CA ARG A 179 5.40 7.53 -12.34
C ARG A 179 4.96 6.21 -12.96
N ALA A 180 5.85 5.21 -13.00
CA ALA A 180 5.51 3.90 -13.54
C ALA A 180 4.46 3.18 -12.69
N LEU A 181 4.57 3.24 -11.37
CA LEU A 181 3.57 2.67 -10.45
C LEU A 181 2.21 3.36 -10.63
N LEU A 182 2.19 4.69 -10.60
CA LEU A 182 0.95 5.48 -10.70
C LEU A 182 0.28 5.30 -12.07
N ASN A 183 1.04 5.32 -13.16
CA ASN A 183 0.47 5.14 -14.50
C ASN A 183 -0.07 3.72 -14.73
N ARG A 184 0.50 2.71 -14.07
CA ARG A 184 0.13 1.30 -14.28
C ARG A 184 -1.06 0.89 -13.43
N PHE A 185 -1.17 1.40 -12.21
CA PHE A 185 -2.15 0.94 -11.22
C PHE A 185 -3.06 2.05 -10.69
N GLY A 186 -2.82 3.29 -11.12
CA GLY A 186 -3.63 4.43 -10.74
C GLY A 186 -5.02 4.43 -11.35
N LYS A 187 -5.92 5.17 -10.69
CA LYS A 187 -7.26 5.49 -11.17
C LYS A 187 -7.34 7.00 -11.29
N ASP A 188 -7.17 7.51 -12.50
CA ASP A 188 -7.13 8.95 -12.78
C ASP A 188 -8.46 9.66 -12.46
N ASP A 189 -9.56 8.90 -12.42
CA ASP A 189 -10.93 9.36 -12.19
C ASP A 189 -11.43 9.16 -10.75
N ILE A 190 -10.54 8.79 -9.80
CA ILE A 190 -10.95 8.53 -8.41
C ILE A 190 -11.44 9.81 -7.72
N ASP A 191 -12.69 9.78 -7.28
CA ASP A 191 -13.26 10.79 -6.39
C ASP A 191 -13.04 10.38 -4.94
N ILE A 192 -11.88 10.75 -4.39
CA ILE A 192 -11.46 10.29 -3.06
C ILE A 192 -12.40 10.77 -1.95
N ASP A 193 -13.10 11.90 -2.14
CA ASP A 193 -14.06 12.38 -1.15
C ASP A 193 -15.27 11.44 -1.05
N LYS A 194 -15.77 10.95 -2.20
CA LYS A 194 -16.83 9.93 -2.22
C LYS A 194 -16.36 8.59 -1.64
N GLU A 195 -15.14 8.16 -1.94
CA GLU A 195 -14.61 6.92 -1.37
C GLU A 195 -14.49 6.99 0.16
N ILE A 196 -13.99 8.12 0.70
CA ILE A 196 -13.93 8.36 2.16
C ILE A 196 -15.33 8.39 2.79
N GLU A 197 -16.36 8.86 2.08
CA GLU A 197 -17.73 8.88 2.58
C GLU A 197 -18.37 7.49 2.57
N LYS A 198 -18.15 6.74 1.48
CA LYS A 198 -18.83 5.47 1.19
C LYS A 198 -18.20 4.27 1.89
N ASP A 199 -16.87 4.23 1.98
CA ASP A 199 -16.14 3.09 2.51
C ASP A 199 -15.60 3.36 3.94
N PRO A 200 -16.09 2.64 4.97
CA PRO A 200 -15.62 2.79 6.35
C PRO A 200 -14.12 2.55 6.53
N ASP A 201 -13.53 1.64 5.77
CA ASP A 201 -12.11 1.28 5.92
C ASP A 201 -11.21 2.38 5.35
N THR A 202 -11.54 2.89 4.16
CA THR A 202 -10.91 4.08 3.58
C THR A 202 -11.03 5.29 4.49
N LYS A 203 -12.21 5.49 5.10
CA LYS A 203 -12.41 6.57 6.09
C LYS A 203 -11.52 6.38 7.32
N MET A 204 -11.35 5.16 7.81
CA MET A 204 -10.49 4.86 8.94
C MET A 204 -9.03 5.18 8.62
N THR A 205 -8.56 4.78 7.43
CA THR A 205 -7.21 5.07 6.93
C THR A 205 -6.98 6.57 6.77
N TYR A 206 -7.95 7.31 6.20
CA TYR A 206 -7.91 8.77 6.10
C TYR A 206 -7.74 9.45 7.46
N LEU A 207 -8.53 9.03 8.46
CA LEU A 207 -8.47 9.59 9.81
C LEU A 207 -7.13 9.26 10.49
N GLY A 208 -6.60 8.07 10.25
CA GLY A 208 -5.25 7.67 10.67
C GLY A 208 -4.18 8.60 10.10
N TYR A 209 -4.15 8.77 8.78
CA TYR A 209 -3.21 9.68 8.10
C TYR A 209 -3.29 11.09 8.65
N ARG A 210 -4.49 11.66 8.78
CA ARG A 210 -4.66 13.01 9.36
C ARG A 210 -4.01 13.12 10.74
N ARG A 211 -4.25 12.16 11.62
CA ARG A 211 -3.72 12.17 12.99
C ARG A 211 -2.20 12.09 13.00
N PHE A 212 -1.60 11.22 12.18
CA PHE A 212 -0.15 11.08 12.12
C PHE A 212 0.51 12.31 11.50
N LEU A 213 0.04 12.73 10.33
CA LEU A 213 0.56 13.89 9.61
C LEU A 213 0.46 15.20 10.40
N GLU A 214 -0.60 15.41 11.18
CA GLU A 214 -0.74 16.61 12.01
C GLU A 214 0.43 16.79 13.00
N SER A 215 1.03 15.69 13.45
CA SER A 215 2.20 15.73 14.34
C SER A 215 3.53 15.68 13.59
N ASP A 216 3.64 14.88 12.53
CA ASP A 216 4.88 14.75 11.74
C ASP A 216 5.27 16.05 11.03
N LEU A 217 4.28 16.70 10.41
CA LEU A 217 4.52 17.90 9.61
C LEU A 217 4.69 19.16 10.46
N LYS A 218 4.45 19.11 11.77
CA LYS A 218 4.46 20.30 12.62
C LYS A 218 5.84 20.94 12.70
N HIS A 219 6.90 20.12 12.63
CA HIS A 219 8.28 20.59 12.68
C HIS A 219 8.82 20.98 11.30
N ILE A 220 8.27 20.40 10.23
CA ILE A 220 8.64 20.68 8.84
C ILE A 220 7.93 21.96 8.34
N PHE A 221 6.65 22.10 8.66
CA PHE A 221 5.79 23.21 8.27
C PHE A 221 5.17 23.89 9.51
N PRO A 222 5.98 24.58 10.33
CA PRO A 222 5.51 25.16 11.58
C PRO A 222 4.35 26.15 11.38
N VAL A 223 3.44 26.15 12.35
CA VAL A 223 2.42 27.20 12.50
C VAL A 223 3.13 28.47 12.96
N GLY A 224 2.83 29.60 12.32
CA GLY A 224 3.64 30.82 12.41
C GLY A 224 4.07 31.29 11.02
N ASN A 225 4.71 32.46 10.93
CA ASN A 225 5.20 33.03 9.67
C ASN A 225 4.13 33.08 8.56
N GLY A 226 2.90 33.50 8.92
CA GLY A 226 1.77 33.61 7.97
C GLY A 226 0.90 32.36 7.83
N ARG A 227 1.27 31.22 8.41
CA ARG A 227 0.42 30.01 8.45
C ARG A 227 -0.39 29.95 9.74
N THR A 228 -1.72 29.94 9.62
CA THR A 228 -2.64 29.75 10.76
C THR A 228 -2.82 28.26 11.09
N ALA A 229 -3.26 27.95 12.31
CA ALA A 229 -3.58 26.57 12.70
C ALA A 229 -4.68 25.94 11.83
N ASN A 230 -5.66 26.74 11.38
CA ASN A 230 -6.72 26.26 10.49
C ASN A 230 -6.21 25.97 9.08
N ALA A 231 -5.32 26.82 8.55
CA ALA A 231 -4.64 26.58 7.28
C ALA A 231 -3.79 25.30 7.36
N TYR A 232 -3.01 25.13 8.43
CA TYR A 232 -2.23 23.91 8.66
C TYR A 232 -3.10 22.64 8.63
N ARG A 233 -4.19 22.60 9.42
CA ARG A 233 -5.09 21.42 9.42
C ARG A 233 -5.74 21.17 8.07
N ARG A 234 -6.01 22.23 7.29
CA ARG A 234 -6.54 22.08 5.92
C ARG A 234 -5.50 21.45 5.00
N ASP A 235 -4.26 21.91 5.05
CA ASP A 235 -3.19 21.41 4.20
C ASP A 235 -2.81 19.96 4.57
N VAL A 236 -2.87 19.60 5.86
CA VAL A 236 -2.73 18.20 6.32
C VAL A 236 -3.85 17.31 5.77
N ARG A 237 -5.11 17.78 5.76
CA ARG A 237 -6.22 17.02 5.15
C ARG A 237 -6.01 16.81 3.65
N TYR A 238 -5.52 17.83 2.95
CA TYR A 238 -5.17 17.71 1.54
C TYR A 238 -4.10 16.63 1.33
N LEU A 239 -3.01 16.65 2.11
CA LEU A 239 -1.95 15.67 1.99
C LEU A 239 -2.42 14.25 2.32
N ALA A 240 -3.25 14.08 3.35
CA ALA A 240 -3.84 12.79 3.69
C ALA A 240 -4.65 12.19 2.53
N LYS A 241 -5.38 13.03 1.77
CA LYS A 241 -6.07 12.59 0.54
C LYS A 241 -5.09 12.20 -0.56
N GLN A 242 -4.00 12.96 -0.75
CA GLN A 242 -2.97 12.61 -1.72
C GLN A 242 -2.30 11.27 -1.39
N MET A 243 -2.07 10.99 -0.10
CA MET A 243 -1.57 9.67 0.34
C MET A 243 -2.58 8.57 0.00
N LEU A 244 -3.87 8.74 0.30
CA LEU A 244 -4.89 7.75 -0.08
C LEU A 244 -4.95 7.52 -1.58
N ILE A 245 -4.97 8.59 -2.38
CA ILE A 245 -5.00 8.51 -3.84
C ILE A 245 -3.82 7.66 -4.34
N ARG A 246 -2.62 7.81 -3.76
CA ARG A 246 -1.44 7.00 -4.10
C ARG A 246 -1.52 5.56 -3.56
N GLY A 247 -2.09 5.34 -2.38
CA GLY A 247 -2.22 4.02 -1.76
C GLY A 247 -3.17 3.10 -2.50
N TYR A 248 -4.30 3.62 -2.99
CA TYR A 248 -5.19 2.89 -3.90
C TYR A 248 -4.48 2.36 -5.15
N GLN A 249 -3.37 2.98 -5.56
CA GLN A 249 -2.59 2.58 -6.73
C GLN A 249 -1.58 1.48 -6.36
N ALA A 250 -1.10 1.46 -5.11
CA ALA A 250 -0.21 0.41 -4.63
C ALA A 250 -0.94 -0.91 -4.37
N GLU A 251 -2.19 -0.86 -3.90
CA GLU A 251 -3.00 -2.06 -3.58
C GLU A 251 -3.49 -2.83 -4.81
N ASN A 252 -3.66 -2.17 -5.96
CA ASN A 252 -4.01 -2.82 -7.23
C ASN A 252 -2.80 -3.43 -7.97
N GLY A 253 -1.64 -3.52 -7.32
CA GLY A 253 -0.40 -4.09 -7.85
C GLY A 253 -0.48 -5.58 -8.18
N PRO A 254 0.52 -6.14 -8.88
CA PRO A 254 0.49 -7.53 -9.30
C PRO A 254 0.66 -8.45 -8.08
N VAL A 255 -0.14 -9.51 -8.03
CA VAL A 255 0.15 -10.67 -7.16
C VAL A 255 1.43 -11.30 -7.69
N LEU A 256 2.48 -11.34 -6.87
CA LEU A 256 3.72 -12.04 -7.19
C LEU A 256 3.42 -13.54 -7.34
N GLN A 257 3.12 -13.98 -8.56
CA GLN A 257 3.06 -15.40 -8.89
C GLN A 257 4.51 -15.89 -8.97
N ARG A 258 4.91 -16.78 -8.05
CA ARG A 258 6.12 -17.56 -8.23
C ARG A 258 5.84 -18.64 -9.27
N GLU A 259 6.61 -18.67 -10.34
CA GLU A 259 6.75 -19.87 -11.14
C GLU A 259 7.49 -20.91 -10.28
N SER A 260 6.80 -22.00 -9.97
CA SER A 260 7.40 -23.16 -9.31
C SER A 260 8.32 -23.85 -10.32
N THR A 261 9.63 -23.73 -10.12
CA THR A 261 10.63 -24.64 -10.73
C THR A 261 10.92 -25.80 -9.81
#